data_AF-A0A8H7EZG1-F1
#
_entry.id   AF-A0A8H7EZG1-F1
#
_cell.length_a   1.000
_cell.length_b   1.000
_cell.length_c   1.000
_cell.angle_alpha   90.00
_cell.angle_beta   90.00
_cell.angle_gamma   90.00
#
_symmetry.space_group_name_H-M   'P 1'
#
loop_
_entity.id
_entity.type
_entity.pdbx_description
1 polymer ?
#
loop_
_entity_poly.entity_id
_entity_poly.type
_entity_poly.pdbx_seq_one_letter_code
_entity_poly.pdbx_strand_id
1 'polypeptide(L)'
;MFGRLWSQSRLEQLSPVWIWKESIHIWHAVFRRDDPASQVYLFVESSDARPLGQLRKIVIAKRVAEATPNHCPAIYPFLDTEDHRRADSSWKILISGDVGHLQDVSVLRSSSLLLTGIDDFRTDSITRFICVPNRRSRQTRLVLGMNWLDDWNDVKHVRCVMVAMCTLLLYEWLILLDREIELIYKARVSFINVCYILCRYYTAAAWIILMWCYVGDHPKELCTRVVRPVHAILAPCQFTSQGVMLMRAYAFTSRSRQVLLILGLCYLFLVGFNIGVFCAPVDILEELYTVLGSTGCFPDFGDGFMGRRVGYSIFASTLMDFISLLVVSIQCYRTQARDVSLGRYVENQGLLGFALVCIINLTCTVIYFQLSDGTGLPMTLVLPNLVACRLILQLRQRCQPLTETELDARNSRIVRDAFDRLQVYEDSWTMS
;
A
#
# COMPACT_ATOMS: atom_id res chain seq x y z
N MET A 1 -37.26 -21.64 21.63
CA MET A 1 -38.31 -21.35 20.65
C MET A 1 -37.78 -20.39 19.59
N PHE A 2 -36.76 -20.82 18.84
CA PHE A 2 -36.40 -20.37 17.49
C PHE A 2 -35.62 -21.55 16.89
N GLY A 3 -36.30 -22.33 16.05
CA GLY A 3 -35.82 -23.58 15.45
C GLY A 3 -34.85 -23.31 14.31
N ARG A 4 -33.77 -24.08 14.22
CA ARG A 4 -33.61 -25.22 13.31
C ARG A 4 -33.94 -24.91 11.85
N LEU A 5 -32.88 -24.79 11.05
CA LEU A 5 -32.63 -25.53 9.79
C LEU A 5 -31.55 -24.76 9.04
N TRP A 6 -30.34 -25.32 8.93
CA TRP A 6 -29.55 -25.23 7.70
C TRP A 6 -28.52 -26.36 7.75
N SER A 7 -28.86 -27.43 7.03
CA SER A 7 -27.98 -28.54 6.68
C SER A 7 -27.73 -28.45 5.18
N GLN A 8 -26.49 -28.76 4.82
CA GLN A 8 -26.06 -29.30 3.53
C GLN A 8 -25.74 -28.33 2.36
N SER A 9 -24.42 -28.26 2.11
CA SER A 9 -23.76 -28.53 0.82
C SER A 9 -24.09 -27.64 -0.40
N ARG A 10 -23.26 -26.60 -0.58
CA ARG A 10 -22.70 -26.17 -1.87
C ARG A 10 -21.72 -25.02 -1.64
N LEU A 11 -20.45 -25.17 -2.02
CA LEU A 11 -19.52 -24.05 -2.26
C LEU A 11 -18.45 -24.50 -3.27
N GLU A 12 -18.90 -24.93 -4.45
CA GLU A 12 -18.21 -24.60 -5.69
C GLU A 12 -18.93 -23.38 -6.26
N GLN A 13 -18.31 -22.20 -6.15
CA GLN A 13 -18.47 -21.07 -7.08
C GLN A 13 -17.59 -19.92 -6.59
N LEU A 14 -16.37 -19.88 -7.13
CA LEU A 14 -15.61 -18.63 -7.24
C LEU A 14 -16.41 -17.71 -8.17
N SER A 15 -16.99 -16.65 -7.63
CA SER A 15 -17.63 -15.61 -8.42
C SER A 15 -16.57 -14.73 -9.11
N PRO A 16 -16.76 -14.37 -10.39
CA PRO A 16 -15.88 -13.47 -11.11
C PRO A 16 -16.03 -12.03 -10.60
N VAL A 17 -14.90 -11.34 -10.46
CA VAL A 17 -14.81 -9.91 -10.17
C VAL A 17 -15.35 -9.14 -11.39
N TRP A 18 -16.46 -8.44 -11.21
CA TRP A 18 -17.00 -7.52 -12.21
C TRP A 18 -16.25 -6.19 -12.14
N ILE A 19 -15.54 -5.83 -13.21
CA ILE A 19 -14.96 -4.51 -13.39
C ILE A 19 -16.00 -3.65 -14.12
N TRP A 20 -16.62 -2.72 -13.39
CA TRP A 20 -17.42 -1.65 -13.98
C TRP A 20 -16.47 -0.60 -14.58
N LYS A 21 -16.66 -0.29 -15.87
CA LYS A 21 -16.00 0.82 -16.56
C LYS A 21 -17.09 1.82 -16.93
N GLU A 22 -17.34 2.79 -16.07
CA GLU A 22 -18.13 3.98 -16.39
C GLU A 22 -17.23 5.21 -16.42
N SER A 23 -17.28 5.92 -17.54
CA SER A 23 -16.62 7.21 -17.74
C SER A 23 -17.54 8.31 -17.19
N ILE A 24 -17.10 8.99 -16.15
CA ILE A 24 -17.77 10.18 -15.60
C ILE A 24 -17.02 11.42 -16.09
N HIS A 25 -17.73 12.31 -16.78
CA HIS A 25 -17.23 13.64 -17.14
C HIS A 25 -17.63 14.65 -16.06
N ILE A 26 -16.66 15.25 -15.38
CA ILE A 26 -16.89 16.34 -14.42
C ILE A 26 -16.20 17.60 -14.95
N TRP A 27 -16.98 18.68 -15.01
CA TRP A 27 -16.50 20.03 -15.27
C TRP A 27 -16.23 20.72 -13.93
N HIS A 28 -15.02 21.22 -13.70
CA HIS A 28 -14.73 22.06 -12.53
C HIS A 28 -14.33 23.47 -12.96
N ALA A 29 -15.11 24.46 -12.55
CA ALA A 29 -14.68 25.85 -12.48
C ALA A 29 -14.29 26.15 -11.02
N VAL A 30 -13.07 26.63 -10.79
CA VAL A 30 -12.61 27.06 -9.47
C VAL A 30 -12.64 28.59 -9.45
N PHE A 31 -13.56 29.15 -8.66
CA PHE A 31 -13.59 30.59 -8.37
C PHE A 31 -12.86 30.86 -7.06
N ARG A 32 -11.90 31.78 -7.08
CA ARG A 32 -11.29 32.35 -5.87
C ARG A 32 -12.04 33.63 -5.53
N ARG A 33 -12.65 33.70 -4.33
CA ARG A 33 -13.68 34.70 -4.01
C ARG A 33 -13.14 36.09 -3.61
N ASP A 34 -11.85 36.23 -3.29
CA ASP A 34 -11.38 37.42 -2.54
C ASP A 34 -10.13 38.14 -3.12
N ASP A 35 -9.92 38.15 -4.44
CA ASP A 35 -8.81 38.90 -5.05
C ASP A 35 -9.28 39.75 -6.25
N PRO A 36 -9.25 41.10 -6.18
CA PRO A 36 -9.67 41.96 -7.30
C PRO A 36 -8.73 41.89 -8.52
N ALA A 37 -7.65 41.10 -8.45
CA ALA A 37 -6.71 40.86 -9.55
C ALA A 37 -6.67 39.40 -10.05
N SER A 38 -7.73 38.60 -9.83
CA SER A 38 -7.74 37.22 -10.31
C SER A 38 -7.96 37.13 -11.83
N GLN A 39 -6.92 36.68 -12.56
CA GLN A 39 -7.02 36.28 -13.96
C GLN A 39 -7.92 35.04 -14.10
N VAL A 40 -8.83 35.09 -15.07
CA VAL A 40 -9.67 33.95 -15.48
C VAL A 40 -8.82 33.04 -16.36
N TYR A 41 -8.55 31.81 -15.93
CA TYR A 41 -7.94 30.79 -16.77
C TYR A 41 -9.04 29.94 -17.39
N LEU A 42 -9.21 30.08 -18.70
CA LEU A 42 -10.12 29.25 -19.50
C LEU A 42 -9.32 28.07 -20.05
N PHE A 43 -9.66 26.86 -19.61
CA PHE A 43 -9.11 25.63 -20.16
C PHE A 43 -10.07 25.11 -21.22
N VAL A 44 -9.57 24.98 -22.45
CA VAL A 44 -10.29 24.32 -23.54
C VAL A 44 -9.48 23.09 -23.91
N GLU A 45 -9.93 21.93 -23.48
CA GLU A 45 -9.41 20.65 -23.92
C GLU A 45 -10.27 20.18 -25.10
N SER A 46 -9.71 20.22 -26.31
CA SER A 46 -10.40 19.80 -27.53
C SER A 46 -10.19 18.32 -27.75
N SER A 47 -11.06 17.48 -27.20
CA SER A 47 -11.12 16.07 -27.54
C SER A 47 -11.98 15.87 -28.80
N ASP A 48 -11.43 16.15 -29.97
CA ASP A 48 -12.00 15.70 -31.25
C ASP A 48 -10.87 15.36 -32.22
N ALA A 49 -10.47 14.09 -32.23
CA ALA A 49 -9.60 13.53 -33.26
C ALA A 49 -10.43 13.35 -34.54
N ARG A 50 -10.42 14.35 -35.42
CA ARG A 50 -10.89 14.22 -36.81
C ARG A 50 -9.71 14.24 -37.79
N PRO A 51 -9.81 13.49 -38.90
CA PRO A 51 -8.72 13.39 -39.86
C PRO A 51 -8.53 14.70 -40.63
N LEU A 52 -7.27 15.00 -40.94
CA LEU A 52 -6.80 16.24 -41.55
C LEU A 52 -7.58 16.66 -42.80
N GLY A 53 -8.24 17.81 -42.69
CA GLY A 53 -8.74 18.59 -43.81
C GLY A 53 -9.14 19.97 -43.30
N GLN A 54 -8.21 20.93 -43.38
CA GLN A 54 -8.33 22.33 -42.93
C GLN A 54 -8.30 22.58 -41.41
N LEU A 55 -7.08 22.62 -40.84
CA LEU A 55 -6.83 23.40 -39.62
C LEU A 55 -6.24 24.76 -40.02
N ARG A 56 -6.94 25.84 -39.64
CA ARG A 56 -6.39 27.20 -39.66
C ARG A 56 -5.22 27.27 -38.67
N LYS A 57 -4.07 27.77 -39.14
CA LYS A 57 -2.91 28.11 -38.30
C LYS A 57 -3.33 29.14 -37.25
N ILE A 58 -3.28 28.78 -35.97
CA ILE A 58 -3.23 29.76 -34.88
C ILE A 58 -1.76 30.07 -34.63
N VAL A 59 -1.33 31.28 -34.99
CA VAL A 59 0.02 31.78 -34.72
C VAL A 59 -0.01 32.48 -33.37
N ILE A 60 0.61 31.89 -32.34
CA ILE A 60 0.83 32.55 -31.05
C ILE A 60 2.18 33.26 -31.14
N ALA A 61 2.16 34.58 -31.33
CA ALA A 61 3.37 35.40 -31.29
C ALA A 61 3.84 35.60 -29.85
N LYS A 62 5.11 35.33 -29.58
CA LYS A 62 5.75 35.48 -28.26
C LYS A 62 6.50 36.81 -28.21
N ARG A 63 6.03 37.76 -27.40
CA ARG A 63 6.80 38.96 -27.04
C ARG A 63 7.40 38.74 -25.66
N VAL A 64 8.73 38.67 -25.58
CA VAL A 64 9.46 38.67 -24.30
C VAL A 64 9.55 40.14 -23.87
N ALA A 65 8.90 40.50 -22.78
CA ALA A 65 9.10 41.80 -22.16
C ALA A 65 10.48 41.85 -21.50
N GLU A 66 11.22 42.94 -21.72
CA GLU A 66 12.52 43.18 -21.10
C GLU A 66 12.41 43.13 -19.56
N ALA A 67 13.22 42.26 -18.96
CA ALA A 67 13.26 42.07 -17.51
C ALA A 67 14.20 43.11 -16.88
N THR A 68 13.66 43.94 -15.99
CA THR A 68 14.47 44.61 -14.96
C THR A 68 15.02 43.56 -13.98
N PRO A 69 16.23 43.72 -13.41
CA PRO A 69 16.95 42.68 -12.65
C PRO A 69 16.27 42.18 -11.36
N ASN A 70 15.09 42.68 -11.01
CA ASN A 70 14.32 42.30 -9.82
C ASN A 70 12.91 41.77 -10.10
N HIS A 71 12.52 41.48 -11.35
CA HIS A 71 11.20 40.92 -11.67
C HIS A 71 11.30 39.66 -12.54
N CYS A 72 10.54 38.63 -12.18
CA CYS A 72 10.34 37.47 -13.04
C CYS A 72 9.55 37.90 -14.29
N PRO A 73 9.97 37.51 -15.52
CA PRO A 73 9.19 37.78 -16.71
C PRO A 73 7.87 36.98 -16.64
N ALA A 74 6.75 37.70 -16.58
CA ALA A 74 5.43 37.10 -16.71
C ALA A 74 5.15 36.83 -18.20
N ILE A 75 4.73 35.60 -18.51
CA ILE A 75 4.30 35.21 -19.86
C ILE A 75 2.79 35.44 -19.92
N TYR A 76 2.34 36.44 -20.67
CA TYR A 76 0.92 36.64 -20.94
C TYR A 76 0.59 36.12 -22.35
N PRO A 77 -0.48 35.33 -22.52
CA PRO A 77 -1.01 35.04 -23.84
C PRO A 77 -1.75 36.29 -24.36
N PHE A 78 -1.28 36.84 -25.48
CA PHE A 78 -1.98 37.88 -26.21
C PHE A 78 -2.74 37.21 -27.37
N LEU A 79 -4.07 37.32 -27.37
CA LEU A 79 -4.90 36.87 -28.49
C LEU A 79 -5.01 38.04 -29.47
N ASP A 80 -4.26 37.97 -30.56
CA ASP A 80 -4.35 38.94 -31.64
C ASP A 80 -5.31 38.40 -32.71
N THR A 81 -6.45 39.06 -32.88
CA THR A 81 -7.38 38.78 -33.98
C THR A 81 -7.27 39.90 -35.00
N GLU A 82 -6.37 39.77 -35.97
CA GLU A 82 -6.59 40.36 -37.28
C GLU A 82 -5.79 39.69 -38.41
N ASP A 83 -6.34 39.85 -39.60
CA ASP A 83 -6.24 39.06 -40.82
C ASP A 83 -5.17 39.65 -41.76
N HIS A 84 -4.20 38.87 -42.29
CA HIS A 84 -3.61 39.13 -43.62
C HIS A 84 -2.71 38.03 -44.23
N ARG A 85 -2.67 38.07 -45.56
CA ARG A 85 -2.21 37.07 -46.54
C ARG A 85 -0.68 37.03 -46.77
N ARG A 86 -0.21 35.84 -47.19
CA ARG A 86 0.99 35.48 -48.01
C ARG A 86 2.38 36.02 -47.58
N ALA A 87 3.32 35.11 -47.27
CA ALA A 87 4.47 34.72 -48.13
C ALA A 87 5.58 34.01 -47.33
N ASP A 88 6.21 33.03 -48.00
CA ASP A 88 7.54 32.41 -47.85
C ASP A 88 8.16 32.09 -46.48
N SER A 89 8.45 30.79 -46.36
CA SER A 89 9.17 30.14 -45.29
C SER A 89 10.69 30.30 -45.42
N SER A 90 11.26 31.19 -44.62
CA SER A 90 12.58 30.96 -44.01
C SER A 90 12.65 31.73 -42.69
N TRP A 91 12.78 31.02 -41.58
CA TRP A 91 12.97 31.66 -40.26
C TRP A 91 14.43 31.46 -39.86
N LYS A 92 15.23 32.54 -39.91
CA LYS A 92 16.47 32.66 -39.14
C LYS A 92 16.13 33.41 -37.85
N ILE A 93 16.31 32.77 -36.70
CA ILE A 93 16.27 33.45 -35.41
C ILE A 93 17.59 34.21 -35.27
N LEU A 94 17.57 35.51 -35.54
CA LEU A 94 18.64 36.42 -35.13
C LEU A 94 18.33 36.90 -33.71
N ILE A 95 19.19 36.53 -32.76
CA ILE A 95 19.22 37.16 -31.44
C ILE A 95 20.19 38.33 -31.56
N SER A 96 19.65 39.52 -31.79
CA SER A 96 20.40 40.78 -31.65
C SER A 96 20.25 41.24 -30.21
N GLY A 97 21.32 41.13 -29.43
CA GLY A 97 21.43 41.76 -28.12
C GLY A 97 22.36 42.96 -28.24
N ASP A 98 21.91 44.14 -27.80
CA ASP A 98 22.75 45.32 -27.72
C ASP A 98 23.87 45.11 -26.70
N VAL A 99 25.10 45.38 -27.14
CA VAL A 99 26.31 45.35 -26.31
C VAL A 99 26.35 46.64 -25.50
N GLY A 100 25.75 46.60 -24.31
CA GLY A 100 26.01 47.55 -23.25
C GLY A 100 27.28 47.17 -22.49
N HIS A 101 28.26 48.07 -22.49
CA HIS A 101 29.53 47.99 -21.75
C HIS A 101 29.36 47.43 -20.32
N LEU A 102 29.85 46.21 -20.10
CA LEU A 102 30.22 45.69 -18.79
C LEU A 102 31.53 44.92 -18.97
N GLN A 103 32.61 45.53 -18.50
CA GLN A 103 33.93 44.90 -18.36
C GLN A 103 33.82 43.72 -17.39
N ASP A 104 34.50 42.63 -17.78
CA ASP A 104 34.82 41.44 -17.00
C ASP A 104 33.66 40.53 -16.56
N VAL A 105 33.17 39.73 -17.51
CA VAL A 105 32.67 38.38 -17.23
C VAL A 105 33.45 37.37 -18.07
N SER A 106 34.35 36.65 -17.42
CA SER A 106 35.06 35.51 -18.00
C SER A 106 34.07 34.36 -18.21
N VAL A 107 33.61 34.18 -19.45
CA VAL A 107 32.81 33.02 -19.87
C VAL A 107 33.76 31.84 -20.11
N LEU A 108 33.72 30.85 -19.22
CA LEU A 108 34.31 29.53 -19.43
C LEU A 108 33.58 28.85 -20.59
N ARG A 109 34.25 28.78 -21.73
CA ARG A 109 33.83 28.10 -22.96
C ARG A 109 33.92 26.59 -22.72
N SER A 110 32.78 25.92 -22.57
CA SER A 110 32.71 24.46 -22.71
C SER A 110 31.55 24.09 -23.64
N SER A 111 31.94 23.61 -24.81
CA SER A 111 31.24 22.66 -25.68
C SER A 111 29.76 22.92 -25.99
N SER A 112 29.54 23.60 -27.11
CA SER A 112 28.29 23.59 -27.88
C SER A 112 27.96 22.18 -28.36
N LEU A 113 26.93 21.56 -27.76
CA LEU A 113 26.30 20.33 -28.24
C LEU A 113 25.10 20.73 -29.11
N LEU A 114 25.27 20.59 -30.42
CA LEU A 114 24.27 20.88 -31.44
C LEU A 114 23.27 19.71 -31.48
N LEU A 115 22.10 19.86 -30.85
CA LEU A 115 20.98 18.92 -30.99
C LEU A 115 20.18 19.28 -32.25
N THR A 116 20.63 18.74 -33.39
CA THR A 116 19.82 18.65 -34.62
C THR A 116 19.28 17.24 -34.75
N GLY A 117 17.96 17.08 -34.72
CA GLY A 117 17.27 15.85 -35.11
C GLY A 117 16.62 15.09 -33.96
N ILE A 118 15.42 15.51 -33.56
CA ILE A 118 14.41 14.65 -32.93
C ILE A 118 13.06 15.02 -33.54
N ASP A 119 12.73 14.37 -34.66
CA ASP A 119 11.40 14.38 -35.27
C ASP A 119 10.56 13.29 -34.59
N ASP A 120 10.12 13.53 -33.36
CA ASP A 120 8.92 12.93 -32.74
C ASP A 120 8.79 13.43 -31.30
N PHE A 121 8.31 14.66 -31.14
CA PHE A 121 7.94 15.20 -29.83
C PHE A 121 6.42 15.21 -29.72
N ARG A 122 5.86 14.20 -29.05
CA ARG A 122 4.43 14.10 -28.73
C ARG A 122 4.09 15.23 -27.75
N THR A 123 3.33 16.22 -28.21
CA THR A 123 2.99 17.47 -27.51
C THR A 123 1.96 17.34 -26.38
N ASP A 124 2.03 16.29 -25.55
CA ASP A 124 1.06 16.10 -24.46
C ASP A 124 1.58 16.55 -23.08
N SER A 125 2.82 17.06 -22.99
CA SER A 125 3.41 17.53 -21.74
C SER A 125 3.52 19.06 -21.73
N ILE A 126 2.56 19.75 -21.10
CA ILE A 126 2.69 21.18 -20.81
C ILE A 126 3.71 21.34 -19.67
N THR A 127 4.99 21.48 -20.01
CA THR A 127 6.03 21.79 -19.03
C THR A 127 5.86 23.25 -18.58
N ARG A 128 5.27 23.45 -17.39
CA ARG A 128 5.21 24.77 -16.75
C ARG A 128 6.53 25.06 -16.06
N PHE A 129 7.10 26.21 -16.36
CA PHE A 129 8.27 26.74 -15.67
C PHE A 129 7.80 27.60 -14.49
N ILE A 130 8.06 27.16 -13.27
CA ILE A 130 7.83 27.97 -12.06
C ILE A 130 9.19 28.47 -11.59
N CYS A 131 9.41 29.78 -11.66
CA CYS A 131 10.57 30.41 -11.02
C CYS A 131 10.27 30.61 -9.54
N VAL A 132 10.83 29.76 -8.67
CA VAL A 132 10.76 29.94 -7.22
C VAL A 132 11.97 30.78 -6.78
N PRO A 133 11.79 32.02 -6.27
CA PRO A 133 12.90 32.82 -5.79
C PRO A 133 13.47 32.21 -4.50
N ASN A 134 14.68 31.69 -4.56
CA ASN A 134 15.40 31.20 -3.37
C ASN A 134 15.91 32.40 -2.56
N ARG A 135 15.39 32.58 -1.34
CA ARG A 135 15.74 33.73 -0.48
C ARG A 135 17.16 33.66 0.11
N ARG A 136 17.82 32.49 0.09
CA ARG A 136 19.14 32.31 0.73
C ARG A 136 20.31 32.22 -0.25
N SER A 137 20.07 31.95 -1.53
CA SER A 137 21.10 32.03 -2.57
C SER A 137 20.59 32.93 -3.68
N ARG A 138 21.41 33.88 -4.16
CA ARG A 138 21.10 34.66 -5.39
C ARG A 138 21.09 33.79 -6.66
N GLN A 139 20.96 32.47 -6.55
CA GLN A 139 20.79 31.55 -7.65
C GLN A 139 19.31 31.15 -7.74
N THR A 140 18.63 31.63 -8.76
CA THR A 140 17.38 31.04 -9.25
C THR A 140 17.69 29.66 -9.81
N ARG A 141 17.37 28.61 -9.04
CA ARG A 141 17.39 27.24 -9.55
C ARG A 141 16.14 27.06 -10.41
N LEU A 142 16.33 26.93 -11.71
CA LEU A 142 15.25 26.58 -12.63
C LEU A 142 14.98 25.08 -12.41
N VAL A 143 13.98 24.74 -11.60
CA VAL A 143 13.53 23.36 -11.40
C VAL A 143 12.76 22.97 -12.66
N LEU A 144 13.49 22.44 -13.63
CA LEU A 144 12.98 22.03 -14.93
C LEU A 144 12.37 20.63 -14.80
N GLY A 145 11.04 20.55 -14.86
CA GLY A 145 10.34 19.31 -15.18
C GLY A 145 9.93 18.41 -14.01
N MET A 146 9.35 18.95 -12.93
CA MET A 146 8.47 18.13 -12.08
C MET A 146 7.10 18.06 -12.73
N ASN A 147 6.66 16.84 -13.07
CA ASN A 147 5.33 16.56 -13.56
C ASN A 147 4.35 16.56 -12.38
N TRP A 148 3.94 17.75 -11.93
CA TRP A 148 2.96 17.93 -10.84
C TRP A 148 1.66 17.12 -11.02
N LEU A 149 1.29 16.78 -12.27
CA LEU A 149 0.15 15.94 -12.56
C LEU A 149 0.34 14.50 -12.07
N ASP A 150 1.56 13.98 -12.16
CA ASP A 150 1.90 12.61 -11.77
C ASP A 150 1.85 12.51 -10.23
N ASP A 151 2.49 13.43 -9.51
CA ASP A 151 2.46 13.49 -8.03
C ASP A 151 1.02 13.59 -7.47
N TRP A 152 0.14 14.33 -8.15
CA TRP A 152 -1.25 14.48 -7.73
C TRP A 152 -2.06 13.20 -7.93
N ASN A 153 -1.80 12.49 -9.02
CA ASN A 153 -2.43 11.19 -9.26
C ASN A 153 -1.98 10.18 -8.21
N ASP A 154 -0.70 10.19 -7.82
CA ASP A 154 -0.16 9.29 -6.80
C ASP A 154 -0.82 9.50 -5.43
N VAL A 155 -0.98 10.76 -5.00
CA VAL A 155 -1.69 11.09 -3.75
C VAL A 155 -3.13 10.57 -3.78
N LYS A 156 -3.83 10.73 -4.91
CA LYS A 156 -5.19 10.18 -5.07
C LYS A 156 -5.19 8.65 -5.02
N HIS A 157 -4.24 8.00 -5.68
CA HIS A 157 -4.11 6.55 -5.67
C HIS A 157 -3.88 6.01 -4.26
N VAL A 158 -2.97 6.61 -3.51
CA VAL A 158 -2.72 6.22 -2.10
C VAL A 158 -3.97 6.40 -1.25
N ARG A 159 -4.68 7.53 -1.37
CA ARG A 159 -5.95 7.76 -0.64
C ARG A 159 -7.00 6.70 -0.96
N CYS A 160 -7.18 6.35 -2.23
CA CYS A 160 -8.10 5.30 -2.66
C CYS A 160 -7.72 3.92 -2.08
N VAL A 161 -6.42 3.57 -2.11
CA VAL A 161 -5.94 2.30 -1.53
C VAL A 161 -6.16 2.27 -0.01
N MET A 162 -5.93 3.38 0.70
CA MET A 162 -6.19 3.48 2.14
C MET A 162 -7.67 3.25 2.49
N VAL A 163 -8.58 3.87 1.73
CA VAL A 163 -10.04 3.69 1.87
C VAL A 163 -10.43 2.25 1.57
N ALA A 164 -9.88 1.65 0.51
CA ALA A 164 -10.14 0.27 0.14
C ALA A 164 -9.68 -0.72 1.23
N MET A 165 -8.47 -0.54 1.77
CA MET A 165 -7.94 -1.37 2.85
C MET A 165 -8.73 -1.19 4.16
N CYS A 166 -9.17 0.04 4.46
CA CYS A 166 -10.07 0.31 5.59
C CYS A 166 -11.39 -0.45 5.45
N THR A 167 -11.99 -0.39 4.25
CA THR A 167 -13.25 -1.07 3.94
C THR A 167 -13.09 -2.58 4.06
N LEU A 168 -12.00 -3.14 3.53
CA LEU A 168 -11.69 -4.57 3.65
C LEU A 168 -11.49 -4.99 5.11
N LEU A 169 -10.79 -4.19 5.90
CA LEU A 169 -10.57 -4.42 7.33
C LEU A 169 -11.90 -4.44 8.12
N LEU A 170 -12.78 -3.47 7.87
CA LEU A 170 -14.10 -3.40 8.49
C LEU A 170 -15.00 -4.56 8.02
N TYR A 171 -14.95 -4.91 6.75
CA TYR A 171 -15.71 -6.02 6.18
C TYR A 171 -15.32 -7.35 6.84
N GLU A 172 -14.02 -7.69 6.87
CA GLU A 172 -13.53 -8.90 7.53
C GLU A 172 -13.81 -8.87 9.04
N TRP A 173 -13.81 -7.69 9.67
CA TRP A 173 -14.18 -7.56 11.07
C TRP A 173 -15.65 -7.97 11.29
N LEU A 174 -16.59 -7.41 10.52
CA LEU A 174 -18.02 -7.67 10.64
C LEU A 174 -18.37 -9.14 10.39
N ILE A 175 -17.85 -9.76 9.32
CA ILE A 175 -18.22 -11.14 8.97
C ILE A 175 -17.66 -12.19 9.95
N LEU A 176 -16.58 -11.86 10.68
CA LEU A 176 -15.94 -12.77 11.62
C LEU A 176 -16.40 -12.55 13.07
N LEU A 177 -17.19 -11.50 13.35
CA LEU A 177 -17.57 -11.10 14.70
C LEU A 177 -18.29 -12.22 15.47
N ASP A 178 -19.26 -12.90 14.86
CA ASP A 178 -20.01 -13.98 15.52
C ASP A 178 -19.10 -15.13 15.97
N ARG A 179 -18.21 -15.56 15.06
CA ARG A 179 -17.23 -16.62 15.36
C ARG A 179 -16.21 -16.17 16.39
N GLU A 180 -15.85 -14.90 16.39
CA GLU A 180 -14.91 -14.33 17.35
C GLU A 180 -15.51 -14.33 18.76
N ILE A 181 -16.77 -13.91 18.90
CA ILE A 181 -17.51 -13.94 20.18
C ILE A 181 -17.56 -15.36 20.72
N GLU A 182 -17.84 -16.35 19.88
CA GLU A 182 -17.92 -17.75 20.28
C GLU A 182 -16.55 -18.36 20.64
N LEU A 183 -15.51 -18.13 19.82
CA LEU A 183 -14.24 -18.83 19.91
C LEU A 183 -13.17 -18.12 20.75
N ILE A 184 -13.25 -16.79 20.89
CA ILE A 184 -12.24 -15.96 21.57
C ILE A 184 -12.77 -15.43 22.89
N TYR A 185 -13.95 -14.79 22.89
CA TYR A 185 -14.47 -14.12 24.08
C TYR A 185 -15.00 -15.06 25.14
N LYS A 186 -15.62 -16.19 24.75
CA LYS A 186 -16.05 -17.22 25.69
C LYS A 186 -14.91 -18.12 26.19
N ALA A 187 -13.78 -18.13 25.49
CA ALA A 187 -12.65 -18.97 25.84
C ALA A 187 -11.84 -18.36 27.01
N ARG A 188 -11.18 -19.22 27.80
CA ARG A 188 -10.23 -18.76 28.83
C ARG A 188 -9.15 -17.87 28.20
N VAL A 189 -8.85 -16.76 28.86
CA VAL A 189 -7.80 -15.83 28.42
C VAL A 189 -6.48 -16.59 28.32
N SER A 190 -5.94 -16.63 27.10
CA SER A 190 -4.64 -17.21 26.80
C SER A 190 -3.76 -16.17 26.11
N PHE A 191 -2.44 -16.38 26.11
CA PHE A 191 -1.52 -15.49 25.40
C PHE A 191 -1.89 -15.33 23.91
N ILE A 192 -2.39 -16.40 23.27
CA ILE A 192 -2.86 -16.36 21.88
C ILE A 192 -4.08 -15.44 21.73
N ASN A 193 -4.98 -15.38 22.73
CA ASN A 193 -6.10 -14.42 22.70
C ASN A 193 -5.58 -12.98 22.71
N VAL A 194 -4.57 -12.69 23.53
CA VAL A 194 -3.99 -11.34 23.63
C VAL A 194 -3.32 -10.96 22.30
N CYS A 195 -2.49 -11.84 21.72
CA CYS A 195 -1.89 -11.61 20.42
C CYS A 195 -2.93 -11.42 19.31
N TYR A 196 -4.03 -12.18 19.36
CA TYR A 196 -5.14 -12.05 18.41
C TYR A 196 -5.84 -10.69 18.54
N ILE A 197 -6.21 -10.31 19.77
CA ILE A 197 -6.86 -9.02 20.06
C ILE A 197 -5.95 -7.87 19.62
N LEU A 198 -4.66 -7.94 19.91
CA LEU A 198 -3.68 -6.96 19.48
C LEU A 198 -3.63 -6.92 17.95
N CYS A 199 -3.36 -8.03 17.27
CA CYS A 199 -3.29 -8.11 15.80
C CYS A 199 -4.54 -7.53 15.09
N ARG A 200 -5.74 -7.77 15.64
CA ARG A 200 -7.01 -7.36 15.04
C ARG A 200 -7.44 -5.94 15.43
N TYR A 201 -7.63 -5.68 16.72
CA TYR A 201 -8.19 -4.41 17.20
C TYR A 201 -7.18 -3.27 17.21
N TYR A 202 -5.89 -3.57 17.45
CA TYR A 202 -4.86 -2.53 17.32
C TYR A 202 -4.78 -2.04 15.87
N THR A 203 -4.75 -2.96 14.90
CA THR A 203 -4.72 -2.61 13.47
C THR A 203 -5.95 -1.80 13.09
N ALA A 204 -7.15 -2.21 13.52
CA ALA A 204 -8.38 -1.44 13.28
C ALA A 204 -8.35 -0.03 13.89
N ALA A 205 -7.93 0.10 15.15
CA ALA A 205 -7.83 1.38 15.83
C ALA A 205 -6.77 2.29 15.19
N ALA A 206 -5.59 1.74 14.87
CA ALA A 206 -4.54 2.44 14.16
C ALA A 206 -5.04 2.95 12.79
N TRP A 207 -5.81 2.12 12.07
CA TRP A 207 -6.33 2.49 10.75
C TRP A 207 -7.27 3.71 10.78
N ILE A 208 -8.07 3.87 11.84
CA ILE A 208 -8.92 5.07 12.02
C ILE A 208 -8.05 6.33 12.12
N ILE A 209 -6.95 6.27 12.88
CA ILE A 209 -6.00 7.38 13.01
C ILE A 209 -5.31 7.67 11.67
N LEU A 210 -4.91 6.64 10.94
CA LEU A 210 -4.28 6.78 9.62
C LEU A 210 -5.24 7.40 8.60
N MET A 211 -6.51 6.99 8.61
CA MET A 211 -7.53 7.57 7.73
C MET A 211 -7.68 9.07 7.99
N TRP A 212 -7.74 9.48 9.26
CA TRP A 212 -7.77 10.91 9.60
C TRP A 212 -6.51 11.63 9.11
N CYS A 213 -5.31 11.05 9.28
CA CYS A 213 -4.04 11.70 8.91
C CYS A 213 -3.81 11.79 7.39
N TYR A 214 -4.09 10.73 6.64
CA TYR A 214 -3.73 10.62 5.21
C TYR A 214 -4.86 11.04 4.27
N VAL A 215 -6.12 10.85 4.67
CA VAL A 215 -7.27 11.22 3.84
C VAL A 215 -7.77 12.63 4.14
N GLY A 216 -7.66 13.08 5.40
CA GLY A 216 -8.00 14.45 5.78
C GLY A 216 -7.02 15.48 5.22
N ASP A 217 -7.48 16.73 5.07
CA ASP A 217 -6.63 17.85 4.69
C ASP A 217 -6.20 18.63 5.94
N HIS A 218 -4.89 18.74 6.13
CA HIS A 218 -4.27 19.31 7.32
C HIS A 218 -3.26 20.41 6.95
N PRO A 219 -3.04 21.41 7.82
CA PRO A 219 -1.96 22.38 7.65
C PRO A 219 -0.59 21.74 7.89
N LYS A 220 0.45 22.28 7.27
CA LYS A 220 1.83 21.76 7.32
C LYS A 220 2.31 21.59 8.77
N GLU A 221 2.05 22.57 9.63
CA GLU A 221 2.51 22.60 11.02
C GLU A 221 1.94 21.44 11.84
N LEU A 222 0.69 21.02 11.55
CA LEU A 222 0.07 19.87 12.20
C LEU A 222 0.72 18.58 11.71
N CYS A 223 0.91 18.43 10.40
CA CYS A 223 1.51 17.22 9.84
C CYS A 223 2.95 16.99 10.33
N THR A 224 3.77 18.04 10.47
CA THR A 224 5.14 17.91 11.02
C THR A 224 5.15 17.34 12.44
N ARG A 225 4.11 17.63 13.24
CA ARG A 225 4.00 17.10 14.62
C ARG A 225 3.38 15.71 14.67
N VAL A 226 2.49 15.41 13.73
CA VAL A 226 1.66 14.19 13.72
C VAL A 226 2.30 13.04 12.95
N VAL A 227 3.09 13.30 11.89
CA VAL A 227 3.63 12.24 11.02
C VAL A 227 4.48 11.23 11.79
N ARG A 228 5.31 11.69 12.74
CA ARG A 228 6.21 10.84 13.53
C ARG A 228 5.46 9.88 14.46
N PRO A 229 4.54 10.32 15.34
CA PRO A 229 3.77 9.39 16.16
C PRO A 229 2.90 8.46 15.31
N VAL A 230 2.36 8.92 14.18
CA VAL A 230 1.56 8.08 13.28
C VAL A 230 2.41 6.96 12.68
N HIS A 231 3.62 7.25 12.22
CA HIS A 231 4.54 6.23 11.74
C HIS A 231 4.96 5.25 12.85
N ALA A 232 5.16 5.72 14.07
CA ALA A 232 5.43 4.85 15.21
C ALA A 232 4.25 3.92 15.54
N ILE A 233 3.01 4.40 15.40
CA ILE A 233 1.77 3.61 15.58
C ILE A 233 1.64 2.51 14.51
N LEU A 234 2.23 2.68 13.33
CA LEU A 234 2.26 1.64 12.28
C LEU A 234 3.14 0.45 12.64
N ALA A 235 4.19 0.65 13.44
CA ALA A 235 5.20 -0.38 13.69
C ALA A 235 4.59 -1.69 14.24
N PRO A 236 3.70 -1.67 15.26
CA PRO A 236 3.10 -2.90 15.75
C PRO A 236 2.25 -3.62 14.72
N CYS A 237 1.56 -2.92 13.82
CA CYS A 237 0.79 -3.56 12.75
C CYS A 237 1.69 -4.47 11.90
N GLN A 238 2.96 -4.09 11.69
CA GLN A 238 3.89 -4.91 10.91
C GLN A 238 4.36 -6.16 11.66
N PHE A 239 4.76 -6.05 12.93
CA PHE A 239 5.38 -7.18 13.67
C PHE A 239 4.41 -8.04 14.49
N THR A 240 3.15 -7.63 14.69
CA THR A 240 2.16 -8.45 15.41
C THR A 240 1.73 -9.68 14.63
N SER A 241 1.52 -9.54 13.30
CA SER A 241 1.21 -10.67 12.42
C SER A 241 2.32 -11.73 12.43
N GLN A 242 3.57 -11.27 12.41
CA GLN A 242 4.78 -12.08 12.48
C GLN A 242 4.88 -12.83 13.82
N GLY A 243 4.52 -12.17 14.93
CA GLY A 243 4.44 -12.81 16.24
C GLY A 243 3.40 -13.92 16.29
N VAL A 244 2.24 -13.71 15.65
CA VAL A 244 1.20 -14.74 15.53
C VAL A 244 1.70 -15.95 14.70
N MET A 245 2.39 -15.71 13.59
CA MET A 245 2.98 -16.77 12.76
C MET A 245 4.07 -17.54 13.52
N LEU A 246 4.94 -16.84 14.24
CA LEU A 246 5.95 -17.44 15.13
C LEU A 246 5.31 -18.39 16.15
N MET A 247 4.29 -17.91 16.87
CA MET A 247 3.59 -18.71 17.89
C MET A 247 2.96 -19.96 17.29
N ARG A 248 2.41 -19.85 16.07
CA ARG A 248 1.86 -20.98 15.34
C ARG A 248 2.95 -21.98 14.94
N ALA A 249 4.10 -21.51 14.46
CA ALA A 249 5.22 -22.36 14.07
C ALA A 249 5.78 -23.13 15.27
N TYR A 250 5.87 -22.45 16.43
CA TYR A 250 6.27 -23.09 17.69
C TYR A 250 5.29 -24.19 18.12
N ALA A 251 3.98 -23.98 17.96
CA ALA A 251 2.99 -24.99 18.29
C ALA A 251 3.12 -26.27 17.42
N PHE A 252 3.46 -26.13 16.14
CA PHE A 252 3.65 -27.26 15.23
C PHE A 252 4.94 -28.05 15.48
N THR A 253 5.98 -27.42 16.02
CA THR A 253 7.28 -28.08 16.22
C THR A 253 7.36 -28.93 17.50
N SER A 254 6.21 -29.44 17.97
CA SER A 254 6.08 -30.23 19.20
C SER A 254 6.77 -29.54 20.41
N ARG A 255 6.73 -28.19 20.42
CA ARG A 255 7.34 -27.35 21.46
C ARG A 255 8.86 -27.53 21.65
N SER A 256 9.59 -27.87 20.59
CA SER A 256 11.06 -27.93 20.65
C SER A 256 11.66 -26.58 21.07
N ARG A 257 12.38 -26.56 22.19
CA ARG A 257 13.03 -25.35 22.73
C ARG A 257 14.07 -24.76 21.76
N GLN A 258 14.71 -25.61 20.94
CA GLN A 258 15.69 -25.16 19.95
C GLN A 258 15.03 -24.32 18.86
N VAL A 259 13.88 -24.76 18.35
CA VAL A 259 13.12 -24.02 17.33
C VAL A 259 12.62 -22.70 17.90
N LEU A 260 12.11 -22.71 19.14
CA LEU A 260 11.68 -21.48 19.82
C LEU A 260 12.82 -20.48 19.96
N LEU A 261 14.02 -20.93 20.32
CA LEU A 261 15.19 -20.06 20.48
C LEU A 261 15.59 -19.44 19.13
N ILE A 262 15.68 -20.23 18.06
CA ILE A 262 16.05 -19.75 16.73
C ILE A 262 15.02 -18.75 16.21
N LEU A 263 13.75 -19.15 16.14
CA LEU A 263 12.70 -18.28 15.61
C LEU A 263 12.45 -17.06 16.53
N GLY A 264 12.58 -17.22 17.84
CA GLY A 264 12.47 -16.15 18.82
C GLY A 264 13.57 -15.10 18.66
N LEU A 265 14.82 -15.51 18.43
CA LEU A 265 15.92 -14.58 18.14
C LEU A 265 15.70 -13.82 16.83
N CYS A 266 15.29 -14.53 15.76
CA CYS A 266 14.93 -13.89 14.49
C CYS A 266 13.79 -12.87 14.67
N TYR A 267 12.77 -13.21 15.46
CA TYR A 267 11.65 -12.32 15.75
C TYR A 267 12.08 -11.09 16.56
N LEU A 268 12.91 -11.26 17.60
CA LEU A 268 13.42 -10.12 18.37
C LEU A 268 14.26 -9.17 17.50
N PHE A 269 15.09 -9.71 16.61
CA PHE A 269 15.82 -8.91 15.63
C PHE A 269 14.86 -8.15 14.70
N LEU A 270 13.83 -8.83 14.17
CA LEU A 270 12.82 -8.21 13.32
C LEU A 270 12.07 -7.08 14.04
N VAL A 271 11.66 -7.28 15.29
CA VAL A 271 10.96 -6.26 16.09
C VAL A 271 11.87 -5.06 16.33
N GLY A 272 13.11 -5.28 16.77
CA GLY A 272 14.09 -4.21 16.95
C GLY A 272 14.36 -3.43 15.66
N PHE A 273 14.49 -4.14 14.54
CA PHE A 273 14.68 -3.54 13.22
C PHE A 273 13.47 -2.69 12.81
N ASN A 274 12.24 -3.20 12.93
CA ASN A 274 11.02 -2.46 12.61
C ASN A 274 10.87 -1.21 13.48
N ILE A 275 11.10 -1.32 14.80
CA ILE A 275 11.06 -0.16 15.71
C ILE A 275 12.08 0.90 15.26
N GLY A 276 13.31 0.50 14.93
CA GLY A 276 14.33 1.42 14.42
C GLY A 276 13.94 2.09 13.09
N VAL A 277 13.31 1.34 12.17
CA VAL A 277 12.83 1.89 10.89
C VAL A 277 11.70 2.89 11.10
N PHE A 278 10.65 2.52 11.84
CA PHE A 278 9.43 3.32 12.00
C PHE A 278 9.56 4.48 13.00
N CYS A 279 10.47 4.42 13.98
CA CYS A 279 10.65 5.50 14.95
C CYS A 279 11.68 6.57 14.54
N ALA A 280 12.39 6.36 13.43
CA ALA A 280 13.33 7.32 12.89
C ALA A 280 12.64 8.61 12.42
N PRO A 281 13.39 9.72 12.30
CA PRO A 281 12.85 10.95 11.72
C PRO A 281 12.31 10.71 10.31
N VAL A 282 11.16 11.36 10.05
CA VAL A 282 10.43 11.32 8.79
C VAL A 282 10.24 12.75 8.33
N ASP A 283 10.75 13.06 7.14
CA ASP A 283 10.57 14.36 6.50
C ASP A 283 9.29 14.36 5.66
N ILE A 284 8.67 15.53 5.57
CA ILE A 284 7.43 15.74 4.82
C ILE A 284 7.79 16.47 3.53
N LEU A 285 7.13 16.10 2.44
CA LEU A 285 7.31 16.76 1.14
C LEU A 285 6.77 18.20 1.20
N GLU A 286 7.64 19.17 1.45
CA GLU A 286 7.24 20.58 1.63
C GLU A 286 6.60 21.19 0.37
N GLU A 287 7.03 20.74 -0.81
CA GLU A 287 6.62 21.27 -2.11
C GLU A 287 5.11 21.10 -2.33
N LEU A 288 4.55 19.94 -1.97
CA LEU A 288 3.11 19.66 -2.09
C LEU A 288 2.26 20.64 -1.28
N TYR A 289 2.73 21.04 -0.08
CA TYR A 289 2.01 21.99 0.77
C TYR A 289 2.05 23.42 0.23
N THR A 290 3.14 23.81 -0.45
CA THR A 290 3.23 25.16 -1.04
C THR A 290 2.22 25.38 -2.18
N VAL A 291 1.87 24.33 -2.91
CA VAL A 291 0.93 24.40 -4.04
C VAL A 291 -0.52 24.24 -3.57
N LEU A 292 -0.80 23.28 -2.69
CA LEU A 292 -2.17 22.95 -2.29
C LEU A 292 -2.66 23.72 -1.05
N GLY A 293 -1.75 24.27 -0.24
CA GLY A 293 -2.06 24.91 1.04
C GLY A 293 -2.38 23.90 2.16
N SER A 294 -3.19 22.89 1.88
CA SER A 294 -3.56 21.81 2.81
C SER A 294 -3.72 20.47 2.09
N THR A 295 -3.24 19.38 2.70
CA THR A 295 -3.32 18.02 2.17
C THR A 295 -3.15 17.00 3.30
N GLY A 296 -3.16 15.70 2.99
CA GLY A 296 -2.86 14.64 3.95
C GLY A 296 -1.39 14.65 4.39
N CYS A 297 -1.12 14.09 5.57
CA CYS A 297 0.21 14.03 6.15
C CYS A 297 1.06 12.91 5.52
N PHE A 298 1.44 13.06 4.24
CA PHE A 298 2.27 12.10 3.52
C PHE A 298 3.77 12.31 3.82
N PRO A 299 4.51 11.24 4.16
CA PRO A 299 5.96 11.32 4.25
C PRO A 299 6.56 11.42 2.84
N ASP A 300 7.76 11.98 2.75
CA ASP A 300 8.50 12.01 1.50
C ASP A 300 9.06 10.61 1.17
N PHE A 301 8.36 9.89 0.29
CA PHE A 301 8.83 8.62 -0.24
C PHE A 301 9.81 8.79 -1.43
N GLY A 302 9.86 9.98 -2.02
CA GLY A 302 10.62 10.30 -3.24
C GLY A 302 12.13 10.40 -3.02
N ASP A 303 12.59 10.77 -1.81
CA ASP A 303 14.02 10.84 -1.47
C ASP A 303 14.75 9.47 -1.57
N GLY A 304 14.00 8.38 -1.78
CA GLY A 304 14.52 7.03 -1.99
C GLY A 304 15.17 6.42 -0.74
N PHE A 305 15.66 7.23 0.20
CA PHE A 305 16.15 6.77 1.50
C PHE A 305 15.00 6.25 2.36
N MET A 306 13.92 7.02 2.52
CA MET A 306 12.75 6.59 3.29
C MET A 306 12.09 5.36 2.66
N GLY A 307 11.86 5.39 1.34
CA GLY A 307 11.30 4.26 0.60
C GLY A 307 12.13 2.98 0.77
N ARG A 308 13.46 3.05 0.60
CA ARG A 308 14.33 1.88 0.82
C ARG A 308 14.27 1.35 2.24
N ARG A 309 14.22 2.23 3.25
CA ARG A 309 14.14 1.82 4.66
C ARG A 309 12.88 1.04 4.98
N VAL A 310 11.73 1.55 4.53
CA VAL A 310 10.44 0.85 4.68
C VAL A 310 10.45 -0.46 3.87
N GLY A 311 10.99 -0.44 2.65
CA GLY A 311 11.16 -1.63 1.80
C GLY A 311 11.99 -2.72 2.47
N TYR A 312 13.10 -2.38 3.13
CA TYR A 312 13.89 -3.35 3.91
C TYR A 312 13.12 -3.93 5.09
N SER A 313 12.23 -3.17 5.72
CA SER A 313 11.35 -3.65 6.79
C SER A 313 10.35 -4.69 6.29
N ILE A 314 9.75 -4.43 5.13
CA ILE A 314 8.85 -5.34 4.45
C ILE A 314 9.60 -6.62 4.03
N PHE A 315 10.77 -6.47 3.42
CA PHE A 315 11.62 -7.59 3.03
C PHE A 315 12.05 -8.45 4.22
N ALA A 316 12.45 -7.84 5.34
CA ALA A 316 12.80 -8.56 6.56
C ALA A 316 11.62 -9.36 7.14
N SER A 317 10.41 -8.82 7.03
CA SER A 317 9.19 -9.52 7.46
C SER A 317 8.90 -10.73 6.56
N THR A 318 9.02 -10.57 5.24
CA THR A 318 8.89 -11.66 4.26
C THR A 318 9.94 -12.76 4.48
N LEU A 319 11.18 -12.37 4.80
CA LEU A 319 12.24 -13.33 5.12
C LEU A 319 11.92 -14.12 6.39
N MET A 320 11.34 -13.49 7.42
CA MET A 320 10.91 -14.18 8.63
C MET A 320 9.80 -15.19 8.35
N ASP A 321 8.82 -14.86 7.49
CA ASP A 321 7.79 -15.80 7.06
C ASP A 321 8.39 -16.97 6.29
N PHE A 322 9.35 -16.70 5.41
CA PHE A 322 10.04 -17.75 4.64
C PHE A 322 10.82 -18.70 5.57
N ILE A 323 11.55 -18.16 6.55
CA ILE A 323 12.25 -18.96 7.56
C ILE A 323 11.24 -19.80 8.37
N SER A 324 10.13 -19.20 8.79
CA SER A 324 9.07 -19.90 9.54
C SER A 324 8.46 -21.04 8.72
N LEU A 325 8.14 -20.78 7.44
CA LEU A 325 7.63 -21.78 6.52
C LEU A 325 8.65 -22.92 6.31
N LEU A 326 9.92 -22.59 6.12
CA LEU A 326 10.98 -23.59 5.93
C LEU A 326 11.15 -24.49 7.17
N VAL A 327 11.19 -23.89 8.36
CA VAL A 327 11.32 -24.63 9.63
C VAL A 327 10.12 -25.55 9.85
N VAL A 328 8.90 -25.07 9.64
CA VAL A 328 7.69 -25.88 9.76
C VAL A 328 7.68 -26.99 8.70
N SER A 329 8.04 -26.69 7.46
CA SER A 329 8.11 -27.67 6.37
C SER A 329 9.10 -28.78 6.70
N ILE A 330 10.33 -28.45 7.09
CA ILE A 330 11.36 -29.43 7.48
C ILE A 330 10.85 -30.31 8.63
N GLN A 331 10.22 -29.70 9.63
CA GLN A 331 9.68 -30.46 10.77
C GLN A 331 8.56 -31.40 10.33
N CYS A 332 7.64 -30.95 9.48
CA CYS A 332 6.58 -31.79 8.91
C CYS A 332 7.18 -32.97 8.12
N TYR A 333 8.16 -32.73 7.25
CA TYR A 333 8.85 -33.79 6.51
C TYR A 333 9.53 -34.81 7.44
N ARG A 334 10.14 -34.37 8.55
CA ARG A 334 10.77 -35.27 9.52
C ARG A 334 9.75 -36.08 10.32
N THR A 335 8.64 -35.48 10.73
CA THR A 335 7.59 -36.15 11.51
C THR A 335 6.74 -37.10 10.66
N GLN A 336 6.56 -36.79 9.37
CA GLN A 336 5.79 -37.62 8.43
C GLN A 336 6.31 -39.06 8.35
N ALA A 337 7.59 -39.29 8.63
CA ALA A 337 8.19 -40.62 8.66
C ALA A 337 7.72 -41.49 9.84
N ARG A 338 7.02 -40.94 10.85
CA ARG A 338 6.72 -41.64 12.11
C ARG A 338 5.24 -41.88 12.44
N ASP A 339 4.27 -41.07 11.97
CA ASP A 339 2.92 -41.08 12.57
C ASP A 339 1.67 -40.94 11.65
N VAL A 340 0.54 -41.29 12.27
CA VAL A 340 -0.83 -41.63 11.82
C VAL A 340 -1.57 -40.49 11.07
N SER A 341 -2.52 -40.86 10.19
CA SER A 341 -3.17 -40.03 9.16
C SER A 341 -3.92 -38.78 9.62
N LEU A 342 -4.40 -38.69 10.87
CA LEU A 342 -5.24 -37.57 11.32
C LEU A 342 -4.42 -36.29 11.57
N GLY A 343 -3.21 -36.42 12.13
CA GLY A 343 -2.31 -35.28 12.35
C GLY A 343 -1.93 -34.59 11.04
N ARG A 344 -1.73 -35.38 9.97
CA ARG A 344 -1.35 -34.87 8.65
C ARG A 344 -2.35 -33.88 8.06
N TYR A 345 -3.65 -34.09 8.28
CA TYR A 345 -4.66 -33.17 7.76
C TYR A 345 -4.60 -31.81 8.47
N VAL A 346 -4.47 -31.82 9.80
CA VAL A 346 -4.34 -30.59 10.61
C VAL A 346 -3.02 -29.86 10.30
N GLU A 347 -1.94 -30.62 10.12
CA GLU A 347 -0.63 -30.09 9.73
C GLU A 347 -0.67 -29.45 8.32
N ASN A 348 -1.28 -30.11 7.34
CA ASN A 348 -1.39 -29.59 5.98
C ASN A 348 -2.19 -28.29 5.92
N GLN A 349 -3.28 -28.18 6.68
CA GLN A 349 -4.03 -26.92 6.81
C GLN A 349 -3.21 -25.83 7.52
N GLY A 350 -2.38 -26.23 8.49
CA GLY A 350 -1.33 -25.43 9.10
C GLY A 350 -0.41 -24.79 8.07
N LEU A 351 0.24 -25.65 7.31
CA LEU A 351 1.26 -25.32 6.31
C LEU A 351 0.70 -24.44 5.18
N LEU A 352 -0.50 -24.74 4.69
CA LEU A 352 -1.17 -23.92 3.67
C LEU A 352 -1.36 -22.48 4.15
N GLY A 353 -1.67 -22.27 5.43
CA GLY A 353 -1.77 -20.94 6.01
C GLY A 353 -0.44 -20.18 6.01
N PHE A 354 0.68 -20.83 6.33
CA PHE A 354 2.01 -20.22 6.26
C PHE A 354 2.39 -19.89 4.82
N ALA A 355 2.14 -20.81 3.89
CA ALA A 355 2.40 -20.59 2.47
C ALA A 355 1.61 -19.39 1.94
N LEU A 356 0.33 -19.26 2.30
CA LEU A 356 -0.51 -18.14 1.89
C LEU A 356 0.01 -16.79 2.41
N VAL A 357 0.36 -16.70 3.70
CA VAL A 357 0.92 -15.48 4.29
C VAL A 357 2.26 -15.12 3.62
N CYS A 358 3.13 -16.11 3.42
CA CYS A 358 4.41 -15.92 2.74
C CYS A 358 4.24 -15.41 1.29
N ILE A 359 3.28 -15.97 0.54
CA ILE A 359 2.98 -15.52 -0.84
C ILE A 359 2.49 -14.09 -0.83
N ILE A 360 1.55 -13.75 0.05
CA ILE A 360 1.01 -12.38 0.15
C ILE A 360 2.12 -11.39 0.49
N ASN A 361 2.95 -11.68 1.49
CA ASN A 361 4.06 -10.81 1.87
C ASN A 361 5.12 -10.69 0.78
N LEU A 362 5.42 -11.78 0.06
CA LEU A 362 6.30 -11.75 -1.10
C LEU A 362 5.74 -10.88 -2.23
N THR A 363 4.46 -11.05 -2.58
CA THR A 363 3.79 -10.23 -3.59
C THR A 363 3.79 -8.75 -3.20
N CYS A 364 3.46 -8.44 -1.94
CA CYS A 364 3.52 -7.07 -1.43
C CYS A 364 4.94 -6.50 -1.47
N THR A 365 5.96 -7.29 -1.16
CA THR A 365 7.38 -6.90 -1.26
C THR A 365 7.75 -6.56 -2.70
N VAL A 366 7.37 -7.41 -3.66
CA VAL A 366 7.64 -7.20 -5.09
C VAL A 366 6.94 -5.93 -5.60
N ILE A 367 5.65 -5.77 -5.29
CA ILE A 367 4.87 -4.58 -5.68
C ILE A 367 5.51 -3.31 -5.09
N TYR A 368 5.92 -3.35 -3.82
CA TYR A 368 6.54 -2.21 -3.16
C TYR A 368 7.83 -1.76 -3.86
N PHE A 369 8.72 -2.69 -4.20
CA PHE A 369 9.97 -2.36 -4.90
C PHE A 369 9.76 -2.00 -6.38
N GLN A 370 8.70 -2.48 -7.02
CA GLN A 370 8.39 -2.13 -8.40
C GLN A 370 7.79 -0.74 -8.54
N LEU A 371 6.85 -0.39 -7.66
CA LEU A 371 6.13 0.89 -7.75
C LEU A 371 6.91 2.02 -7.09
N SER A 372 7.69 1.78 -6.02
CA SER A 372 8.39 2.84 -5.25
C SER A 372 7.51 3.96 -4.65
N ASP A 373 6.23 4.05 -5.01
CA ASP A 373 5.32 5.17 -4.67
C ASP A 373 4.61 5.01 -3.32
N GLY A 374 5.06 4.09 -2.46
CA GLY A 374 4.45 3.83 -1.15
C GLY A 374 3.04 3.21 -1.17
N THR A 375 2.41 3.07 -2.34
CA THR A 375 1.06 2.48 -2.54
C THR A 375 0.94 1.04 -2.04
N GLY A 376 2.04 0.28 -2.02
CA GLY A 376 2.07 -1.08 -1.49
C GLY A 376 2.07 -1.19 0.04
N LEU A 377 2.40 -0.10 0.75
CA LEU A 377 2.54 -0.11 2.21
C LEU A 377 1.24 -0.50 2.93
N PRO A 378 0.06 0.05 2.59
CA PRO A 378 -1.20 -0.34 3.23
C PRO A 378 -1.54 -1.82 3.06
N MET A 379 -1.24 -2.38 1.88
CA MET A 379 -1.50 -3.80 1.60
C MET A 379 -0.65 -4.70 2.49
N THR A 380 0.65 -4.38 2.62
CA THR A 380 1.57 -5.14 3.47
C THR A 380 1.20 -5.08 4.94
N LEU A 381 0.65 -3.94 5.41
CA LEU A 381 0.28 -3.78 6.81
C LEU A 381 -1.06 -4.46 7.13
N VAL A 382 -2.03 -4.46 6.22
CA VAL A 382 -3.39 -4.94 6.52
C VAL A 382 -3.58 -6.42 6.16
N LEU A 383 -3.18 -6.85 4.96
CA LEU A 383 -3.49 -8.19 4.46
C LEU A 383 -2.90 -9.33 5.33
N PRO A 384 -1.63 -9.27 5.79
CA PRO A 384 -1.07 -10.34 6.62
C PRO A 384 -1.77 -10.46 7.97
N ASN A 385 -2.17 -9.34 8.58
CA ASN A 385 -2.93 -9.36 9.84
C ASN A 385 -4.32 -9.99 9.65
N LEU A 386 -5.02 -9.66 8.55
CA LEU A 386 -6.32 -10.27 8.22
C LEU A 386 -6.21 -11.78 8.05
N VAL A 387 -5.24 -12.22 7.24
CA VAL A 387 -5.01 -13.65 6.98
C VAL A 387 -4.60 -14.39 8.25
N ALA A 388 -3.69 -13.82 9.05
CA ALA A 388 -3.29 -14.39 10.33
C ALA A 388 -4.47 -14.54 11.29
N CYS A 389 -5.33 -13.53 11.40
CA CYS A 389 -6.53 -13.58 12.24
C CYS A 389 -7.52 -14.66 11.79
N ARG A 390 -7.76 -14.78 10.48
CA ARG A 390 -8.65 -15.80 9.92
C ARG A 390 -8.13 -17.21 10.17
N LEU A 391 -6.83 -17.41 10.04
CA LEU A 391 -6.17 -18.68 10.31
C LEU A 391 -6.28 -19.09 11.78
N ILE A 392 -6.15 -18.14 12.73
CA ILE A 392 -6.37 -18.43 14.16
C ILE A 392 -7.79 -18.92 14.42
N LEU A 393 -8.81 -18.23 13.87
CA LEU A 393 -10.20 -18.61 14.07
C LEU A 393 -10.50 -19.99 13.47
N GLN A 394 -10.00 -20.27 12.25
CA GLN A 394 -10.16 -21.57 11.60
C GLN A 394 -9.54 -22.70 12.43
N LEU A 395 -8.33 -22.49 12.96
CA LEU A 395 -7.69 -23.49 13.82
C LEU A 395 -8.50 -23.72 15.11
N ARG A 396 -8.98 -22.66 15.75
CA ARG A 396 -9.81 -22.82 16.96
C ARG A 396 -11.12 -23.51 16.70
N GLN A 397 -11.76 -23.24 15.57
CA GLN A 397 -12.98 -23.93 15.18
C GLN A 397 -12.76 -25.44 14.98
N ARG A 398 -11.54 -25.84 14.54
CA ARG A 398 -11.17 -27.25 14.36
C ARG A 398 -10.64 -27.92 15.63
N CYS A 399 -10.00 -27.14 16.50
CA CYS A 399 -9.39 -27.63 17.75
C CYS A 399 -10.32 -27.50 18.96
N GLN A 400 -11.39 -26.71 18.89
CA GLN A 400 -12.46 -26.83 19.86
C GLN A 400 -12.88 -28.29 19.81
N PRO A 401 -12.77 -29.01 20.94
CA PRO A 401 -13.16 -30.40 20.97
C PRO A 401 -14.56 -30.46 20.38
N LEU A 402 -14.76 -31.39 19.44
CA LEU A 402 -16.05 -31.98 19.15
C LEU A 402 -16.82 -31.88 20.46
N THR A 403 -17.87 -31.05 20.49
CA THR A 403 -18.57 -30.58 21.71
C THR A 403 -18.55 -31.68 22.76
N GLU A 404 -18.37 -31.47 24.07
CA GLU A 404 -18.25 -32.60 25.03
C GLU A 404 -19.23 -33.74 24.75
N THR A 405 -20.47 -33.41 24.34
CA THR A 405 -21.49 -34.32 23.78
C THR A 405 -21.09 -35.18 22.59
N GLU A 406 -20.37 -34.62 21.62
CA GLU A 406 -19.79 -35.23 20.42
C GLU A 406 -18.55 -36.09 20.74
N LEU A 407 -17.67 -35.64 21.64
CA LEU A 407 -16.57 -36.47 22.16
C LEU A 407 -17.13 -37.65 22.95
N ASP A 408 -18.13 -37.41 23.80
CA ASP A 408 -18.84 -38.42 24.56
C ASP A 408 -19.61 -39.35 23.63
N ALA A 409 -20.24 -38.85 22.57
CA ALA A 409 -20.89 -39.68 21.57
C ALA A 409 -19.88 -40.57 20.85
N ARG A 410 -18.67 -40.06 20.56
CA ARG A 410 -17.60 -40.85 19.92
C ARG A 410 -17.04 -41.89 20.88
N ASN A 411 -16.76 -41.52 22.12
CA ASN A 411 -16.32 -42.43 23.17
C ASN A 411 -17.38 -43.51 23.43
N SER A 412 -18.66 -43.13 23.46
CA SER A 412 -19.79 -44.06 23.60
C SER A 412 -19.88 -45.04 22.43
N ARG A 413 -19.64 -44.59 21.19
CA ARG A 413 -19.57 -45.49 20.03
C ARG A 413 -18.39 -46.45 20.11
N ILE A 414 -17.20 -45.98 20.52
CA ILE A 414 -16.02 -46.83 20.67
C ILE A 414 -16.25 -47.89 21.75
N VAL A 415 -16.83 -47.49 22.88
CA VAL A 415 -17.18 -48.41 23.96
C VAL A 415 -18.22 -49.43 23.49
N ARG A 416 -19.26 -49.00 22.76
CA ARG A 416 -20.28 -49.91 22.21
C ARG A 416 -19.70 -50.90 21.18
N ASP A 417 -18.89 -50.43 20.24
CA ASP A 417 -18.18 -51.28 19.27
C ASP A 417 -17.26 -52.30 19.96
N ALA A 418 -16.61 -51.91 21.07
CA ALA A 418 -15.77 -52.82 21.85
C ALA A 418 -16.60 -53.91 22.54
N PHE A 419 -17.77 -53.55 23.11
CA PHE A 419 -18.70 -54.53 23.69
C PHE A 419 -19.27 -55.48 22.63
N ASP A 420 -19.68 -54.96 21.47
CA ASP A 420 -20.22 -55.78 20.39
C ASP A 420 -19.19 -56.82 19.91
N ARG A 421 -17.90 -56.44 19.85
CA ARG A 421 -16.81 -57.38 19.51
C ARG A 421 -16.55 -58.43 20.58
N LEU A 422 -16.66 -58.07 21.86
CA LEU A 422 -16.51 -59.02 22.95
C LEU A 422 -17.65 -60.05 22.96
N GLN A 423 -18.87 -59.61 22.68
CA GLN A 423 -20.03 -60.48 22.62
C GLN A 423 -19.91 -61.51 21.48
N VAL A 424 -19.45 -61.10 20.30
CA VAL A 424 -19.14 -62.02 19.19
C VAL A 424 -18.07 -63.05 19.58
N TYR A 425 -17.10 -62.65 20.41
CA TYR A 425 -16.07 -63.57 20.89
C TYR A 425 -16.65 -64.59 21.88
N GLU A 426 -17.54 -64.17 22.77
CA GLU A 426 -18.19 -65.03 23.77
C GLU A 426 -19.11 -66.07 23.11
N ASP A 427 -19.90 -65.67 22.10
CA ASP A 427 -20.74 -66.57 21.33
C ASP A 427 -19.90 -67.65 20.60
N SER A 428 -18.71 -67.29 20.11
CA SER A 428 -17.76 -68.23 19.49
C SER A 428 -17.29 -69.34 20.43
N TRP A 429 -17.20 -69.10 21.74
CA TRP A 429 -16.76 -70.13 22.71
C TRP A 429 -17.88 -71.10 23.07
N THR A 430 -19.13 -70.66 23.02
CA THR A 430 -20.27 -71.51 23.41
C THR A 430 -20.69 -72.54 22.36
N MET A 431 -20.18 -72.45 21.13
CA MET A 431 -20.47 -73.39 20.04
C MET A 431 -19.42 -74.50 19.87
N SER A 432 -18.41 -74.55 20.74
CA SER A 432 -17.39 -75.62 20.80
C SER A 432 -17.68 -76.56 21.97
#